data_AF-A0AA89BPM7-F1
#
_entry.id   AF-A0AA89BPM7-F1
#
_cell.length_a   1.000
_cell.length_b   1.000
_cell.length_c   1.000
_cell.angle_alpha   90.00
_cell.angle_beta   90.00
_cell.angle_gamma   90.00
#
_symmetry.space_group_name_H-M   'P 1'
#
loop_
_entity.id
_entity.type
_entity.pdbx_description
1 polymer ?
#
loop_
_entity_poly.entity_id
_entity_poly.type
_entity_poly.pdbx_seq_one_letter_code
_entity_poly.pdbx_strand_id
1 'polypeptide(L)'
;MEEKLKCSPISTLNPAGYGRMDSYIGNNERLRIDAPGSSCNVFPCSSTGYRKTMEEIFKEFEKVSELVESVINDFLGLPTDKGYHDRLALPPATDITSNGRDEHLDSNCITFVLQDDVVGLEVKKDKQWIPIPPVKGSLVVNIGVILQVLSNKRFEAARHRVVKHRGRSRNSIVFFNGLGTNKWVEPLPELTREIGEAPKYRSRIRVQRVYRSKGQSSSSQPTQSRRSD
;
A
#
# COMPACT_ATOMS: atom_id res chain seq x y z
N MET A 1 -6.56 -16.94 -20.62
CA MET A 1 -7.16 -15.58 -20.55
C MET A 1 -8.62 -15.67 -20.11
N GLU A 2 -9.43 -16.48 -20.80
CA GLU A 2 -10.85 -16.70 -20.52
C GLU A 2 -11.14 -17.13 -19.07
N GLU A 3 -10.31 -17.98 -18.48
CA GLU A 3 -10.48 -18.41 -17.08
C GLU A 3 -10.20 -17.31 -16.05
N LYS A 4 -9.21 -16.45 -16.28
CA LYS A 4 -8.92 -15.30 -15.40
C LYS A 4 -10.06 -14.29 -15.42
N LEU A 5 -10.70 -14.10 -16.56
CA LEU A 5 -11.84 -13.20 -16.72
C LEU A 5 -13.07 -13.63 -15.91
N LYS A 6 -13.22 -14.93 -15.60
CA LYS A 6 -14.27 -15.43 -14.68
C LYS A 6 -14.12 -14.87 -13.26
N CYS A 7 -12.94 -14.36 -12.91
CA CYS A 7 -12.65 -13.78 -11.61
C CYS A 7 -12.79 -12.24 -11.60
N SER A 8 -13.36 -11.64 -12.65
CA SER A 8 -13.45 -10.18 -12.75
C SER A 8 -14.38 -9.60 -11.67
N PRO A 9 -14.17 -8.35 -11.23
CA PRO A 9 -14.97 -7.73 -10.19
C PRO A 9 -16.46 -7.68 -10.51
N ILE A 10 -17.27 -7.94 -9.48
CA ILE A 10 -18.74 -7.84 -9.53
C ILE A 10 -19.18 -6.37 -9.49
N SER A 11 -18.40 -5.49 -8.82
CA SER A 11 -18.71 -4.07 -8.64
C SER A 11 -17.58 -3.18 -9.15
N THR A 12 -17.96 -2.07 -9.78
CA THR A 12 -17.04 -1.01 -10.22
C THR A 12 -16.61 -0.10 -9.07
N LEU A 13 -17.37 -0.06 -7.96
CA LEU A 13 -17.14 0.85 -6.85
C LEU A 13 -16.01 0.38 -5.91
N ASN A 14 -15.84 -0.94 -5.78
CA ASN A 14 -14.75 -1.55 -5.02
C ASN A 14 -14.31 -2.87 -5.69
N PRO A 15 -13.48 -2.81 -6.74
CA PRO A 15 -13.25 -3.96 -7.60
C PRO A 15 -12.24 -4.94 -6.99
N ALA A 16 -12.72 -5.84 -6.13
CA ALA A 16 -12.03 -7.10 -5.81
C ALA A 16 -12.31 -8.10 -6.94
N GLY A 17 -11.26 -8.74 -7.45
CA GLY A 17 -11.26 -9.60 -8.62
C GLY A 17 -10.04 -9.36 -9.52
N TYR A 18 -9.99 -10.10 -10.62
CA TYR A 18 -8.99 -9.98 -11.67
C TYR A 18 -9.24 -8.72 -12.49
N GLY A 19 -8.17 -7.98 -12.78
CA GLY A 19 -8.23 -6.82 -13.64
C GLY A 19 -6.92 -6.57 -14.34
N ARG A 20 -6.98 -5.72 -15.37
CA ARG A 20 -5.80 -5.15 -16.00
C ARG A 20 -5.62 -3.71 -15.55
N MET A 21 -4.37 -3.31 -15.37
CA MET A 21 -4.00 -1.94 -15.08
C MET A 21 -3.12 -1.45 -16.22
N ASP A 22 -3.68 -0.56 -17.03
CA ASP A 22 -2.92 0.14 -18.06
C ASP A 22 -1.95 1.10 -17.35
N SER A 23 -0.68 1.05 -17.73
CA SER A 23 0.36 1.96 -17.26
C SER A 23 1.20 2.41 -18.44
N TYR A 24 1.91 3.53 -18.31
CA TYR A 24 2.81 4.00 -19.37
C TYR A 24 3.90 2.96 -19.69
N ILE A 25 4.23 2.11 -18.71
CA ILE A 25 5.24 1.06 -18.82
C ILE A 25 4.63 -0.23 -19.43
N GLY A 26 3.31 -0.30 -19.61
CA GLY A 26 2.53 -1.32 -20.35
C GLY A 26 1.41 -1.96 -19.53
N ASN A 27 0.81 -3.03 -20.04
CA ASN A 27 -0.38 -3.65 -19.43
C ASN A 27 0.03 -4.57 -18.27
N ASN A 28 -0.48 -4.34 -17.06
CA ASN A 28 -0.28 -5.23 -15.91
C ASN A 28 -1.54 -6.04 -15.63
N GLU A 29 -1.39 -7.30 -15.24
CA GLU A 29 -2.49 -8.11 -14.73
C GLU A 29 -2.41 -8.17 -13.21
N ARG A 30 -3.53 -7.97 -12.52
CA ARG A 30 -3.62 -8.07 -11.05
C ARG A 30 -4.86 -8.86 -10.64
N LEU A 31 -4.77 -9.59 -9.54
CA LEU A 31 -5.93 -10.10 -8.81
C LEU A 31 -5.96 -9.47 -7.43
N ARG A 32 -7.04 -8.75 -7.11
CA ARG A 32 -7.26 -8.16 -5.78
C ARG A 32 -8.31 -8.98 -5.04
N ILE A 33 -8.09 -9.29 -3.78
CA ILE A 33 -9.02 -10.09 -2.98
C ILE A 33 -9.26 -9.36 -1.68
N ASP A 34 -10.42 -8.76 -1.38
CA ASP A 34 -10.97 -8.36 -0.05
C ASP A 34 -10.55 -9.22 1.18
N ALA A 35 -10.64 -8.67 2.40
CA ALA A 35 -10.40 -9.42 3.63
C ALA A 35 -11.25 -10.71 3.66
N PRO A 36 -10.79 -11.78 4.33
CA PRO A 36 -11.54 -13.03 4.45
C PRO A 36 -12.99 -12.78 4.87
N GLY A 37 -13.94 -13.39 4.15
CA GLY A 37 -15.37 -13.20 4.37
C GLY A 37 -16.01 -12.00 3.64
N SER A 38 -15.23 -11.13 2.97
CA SER A 38 -15.79 -10.07 2.13
C SER A 38 -16.66 -10.65 1.00
N SER A 39 -17.89 -10.15 0.87
CA SER A 39 -18.80 -10.51 -0.22
C SER A 39 -18.35 -9.99 -1.59
N CYS A 40 -17.37 -9.09 -1.63
CA CYS A 40 -16.79 -8.58 -2.88
C CYS A 40 -15.76 -9.56 -3.49
N ASN A 41 -15.34 -10.59 -2.75
CA ASN A 41 -14.28 -11.48 -3.21
C ASN A 41 -14.72 -12.42 -4.32
N VAL A 42 -13.97 -12.39 -5.43
CA VAL A 42 -14.11 -13.34 -6.53
C VAL A 42 -12.82 -14.12 -6.68
N PHE A 43 -12.86 -15.41 -6.35
CA PHE A 43 -11.70 -16.29 -6.38
C PHE A 43 -11.63 -17.10 -7.69
N PRO A 44 -10.43 -17.49 -8.15
CA PRO A 44 -10.26 -18.46 -9.22
C PRO A 44 -10.91 -19.81 -8.92
N CYS A 45 -11.83 -20.25 -9.79
CA CYS A 45 -12.51 -21.54 -9.66
C CYS A 45 -11.63 -22.75 -10.03
N SER A 46 -10.53 -22.53 -10.75
CA SER A 46 -9.71 -23.59 -11.35
C SER A 46 -8.58 -24.11 -10.47
N SER A 47 -8.31 -23.43 -9.36
CA SER A 47 -7.26 -23.83 -8.41
C SER A 47 -7.90 -24.27 -7.10
N THR A 48 -7.99 -25.59 -6.93
CA THR A 48 -8.41 -26.19 -5.66
C THR A 48 -7.47 -25.70 -4.55
N GLY A 49 -8.05 -25.13 -3.48
CA GLY A 49 -7.28 -24.63 -2.34
C GLY A 49 -6.78 -23.18 -2.44
N TYR A 50 -6.87 -22.50 -3.59
CA TYR A 50 -6.39 -21.11 -3.72
C TYR A 50 -6.98 -20.18 -2.67
N ARG A 51 -8.31 -20.20 -2.51
CA ARG A 51 -9.00 -19.43 -1.48
C ARG A 51 -8.42 -19.68 -0.08
N LYS A 52 -8.25 -20.95 0.29
CA LYS A 52 -7.71 -21.36 1.59
C LYS A 52 -6.29 -20.82 1.78
N THR A 53 -5.42 -20.97 0.77
CA THR A 53 -4.05 -20.43 0.81
C THR A 53 -4.04 -18.91 0.97
N MET A 54 -4.89 -18.17 0.23
CA MET A 54 -4.94 -16.71 0.35
C MET A 54 -5.46 -16.27 1.72
N GLU A 55 -6.43 -16.98 2.29
CA GLU A 55 -6.94 -16.72 3.64
C GLU A 55 -5.88 -17.04 4.72
N GLU A 56 -5.04 -18.06 4.54
CA GLU A 56 -3.90 -18.35 5.42
C GLU A 56 -2.81 -17.29 5.31
N ILE A 57 -2.40 -16.92 4.09
CA ILE A 57 -1.45 -15.83 3.83
C ILE A 57 -1.94 -14.52 4.46
N PHE A 58 -3.23 -14.23 4.35
CA PHE A 58 -3.83 -13.04 4.95
C PHE A 58 -3.62 -13.01 6.46
N LYS A 59 -3.91 -14.10 7.16
CA LYS A 59 -3.72 -14.21 8.62
C LYS A 59 -2.26 -14.01 9.02
N GLU A 60 -1.32 -14.54 8.24
CA GLU A 60 0.11 -14.33 8.53
C GLU A 60 0.53 -12.87 8.31
N PHE A 61 0.02 -12.20 7.27
CA PHE A 61 0.26 -10.77 7.09
C PHE A 61 -0.39 -9.91 8.18
N GLU A 62 -1.54 -10.30 8.73
CA GLU A 62 -2.12 -9.61 9.89
C GLU A 62 -1.20 -9.68 11.10
N LYS A 63 -0.68 -10.87 11.44
CA LYS A 63 0.28 -11.04 12.55
C LYS A 63 1.56 -10.23 12.35
N VAL A 64 2.14 -10.29 11.15
CA VAL A 64 3.34 -9.50 10.81
C VAL A 64 3.04 -8.02 10.87
N SER A 65 1.86 -7.59 10.43
CA SER A 65 1.44 -6.19 10.49
C SER A 65 1.30 -5.71 11.93
N GLU A 66 0.75 -6.53 12.83
CA GLU A 66 0.67 -6.21 14.26
C GLU A 66 2.04 -6.06 14.90
N LEU A 67 2.97 -6.97 14.58
CA LEU A 67 4.34 -6.88 15.06
C LEU A 67 5.03 -5.61 14.59
N VAL A 68 4.96 -5.29 13.29
CA VAL A 68 5.59 -4.10 12.73
C VAL A 68 4.94 -2.82 13.26
N GLU A 69 3.62 -2.80 13.44
CA GLU A 69 2.91 -1.67 14.06
C GLU A 69 3.36 -1.47 15.52
N SER A 70 3.53 -2.54 16.29
CA SER A 70 4.07 -2.49 17.66
C SER A 70 5.48 -1.88 17.69
N VAL A 71 6.38 -2.30 16.80
CA VAL A 71 7.74 -1.74 16.68
C VAL A 71 7.71 -0.25 16.29
N ILE A 72 6.84 0.13 15.36
CA ILE A 72 6.66 1.53 14.96
C ILE A 72 6.13 2.37 16.12
N ASN A 73 5.17 1.84 16.88
CA ASN A 73 4.61 2.53 18.04
C ASN A 73 5.67 2.72 19.13
N ASP A 74 6.44 1.69 19.45
CA ASP A 74 7.56 1.77 20.40
C ASP A 74 8.58 2.84 19.99
N PHE A 75 8.98 2.84 18.71
CA PHE A 75 9.88 3.88 18.16
C PHE A 75 9.31 5.31 18.27
N LEU A 76 7.99 5.45 18.19
CA LEU A 76 7.30 6.73 18.33
C LEU A 76 7.02 7.11 19.79
N GLY A 77 7.37 6.26 20.76
CA GLY A 77 7.03 6.45 22.18
C GLY A 77 5.54 6.29 22.48
N LEU A 78 4.82 5.52 21.66
CA LEU A 78 3.40 5.22 21.80
C LEU A 78 3.20 3.84 22.45
N PRO A 79 2.04 3.56 23.05
CA PRO A 79 1.69 2.21 23.49
C PRO A 79 1.79 1.20 22.34
N THR A 80 2.45 0.07 22.57
CA THR A 80 2.71 -0.95 21.53
C THR A 80 1.44 -1.54 20.94
N ASP A 81 0.36 -1.59 21.72
CA ASP A 81 -0.96 -2.08 21.33
C ASP A 81 -1.85 -1.00 20.71
N LYS A 82 -1.33 0.22 20.51
CA LYS A 82 -2.08 1.31 19.89
C LYS A 82 -2.38 1.00 18.44
N GLY A 83 -3.59 0.50 18.22
CA GLY A 83 -4.14 0.29 16.89
C GLY A 83 -4.43 1.62 16.20
N TYR A 84 -4.06 1.74 14.92
CA TYR A 84 -4.66 2.74 14.04
C TYR A 84 -6.07 2.25 13.66
N HIS A 85 -7.03 2.42 14.56
CA HIS A 85 -8.37 1.83 14.49
C HIS A 85 -9.02 2.01 13.10
N ASP A 86 -9.45 0.88 12.52
CA ASP A 86 -10.01 0.65 11.17
C ASP A 86 -9.03 0.22 10.07
N ARG A 87 -8.33 -0.90 10.29
CA ARG A 87 -7.52 -1.59 9.29
C ARG A 87 -8.38 -2.00 8.07
N LEU A 88 -8.11 -1.44 6.90
CA LEU A 88 -8.53 -2.02 5.62
C LEU A 88 -7.33 -2.75 5.05
N ALA A 89 -7.29 -4.07 5.21
CA ALA A 89 -6.38 -4.88 4.44
C ALA A 89 -6.79 -4.78 2.96
N LEU A 90 -5.96 -4.18 2.11
CA LEU A 90 -6.07 -4.42 0.67
C LEU A 90 -5.26 -5.67 0.37
N PRO A 91 -5.91 -6.77 -0.03
CA PRO A 91 -5.26 -8.06 0.08
C PRO A 91 -4.75 -8.54 -1.27
N PRO A 92 -4.01 -9.65 -1.25
CA PRO A 92 -2.78 -9.81 -1.99
C PRO A 92 -2.97 -9.56 -3.48
N ALA A 93 -2.30 -8.53 -4.00
CA ALA A 93 -2.17 -8.38 -5.44
C ALA A 93 -1.43 -9.62 -5.96
N THR A 94 -2.10 -10.54 -6.64
CA THR A 94 -1.45 -11.66 -7.32
C THR A 94 -1.28 -11.25 -8.77
N ASP A 95 -0.07 -10.83 -9.11
CA ASP A 95 0.30 -10.49 -10.48
C ASP A 95 0.85 -11.76 -11.15
N ILE A 96 0.27 -12.15 -12.29
CA ILE A 96 0.87 -13.12 -13.20
C ILE A 96 0.92 -12.46 -14.58
N THR A 97 2.04 -11.83 -14.92
CA THR A 97 2.73 -11.74 -16.24
C THR A 97 3.57 -10.46 -16.39
N SER A 98 4.85 -10.63 -16.78
CA SER A 98 5.86 -9.68 -17.35
C SER A 98 5.98 -8.18 -16.99
N ASN A 99 5.24 -7.56 -16.04
CA ASN A 99 5.00 -6.11 -16.16
C ASN A 99 5.21 -5.23 -14.89
N GLY A 100 5.48 -3.92 -15.10
CA GLY A 100 6.00 -2.94 -14.14
C GLY A 100 5.01 -1.80 -13.83
N ARG A 101 5.28 -1.01 -12.78
CA ARG A 101 4.36 -0.01 -12.20
C ARG A 101 5.03 1.36 -12.17
N ASP A 102 4.29 2.39 -12.59
CA ASP A 102 4.76 3.77 -12.62
C ASP A 102 5.18 4.28 -11.23
N GLU A 103 5.95 5.37 -11.21
CA GLU A 103 6.34 6.06 -9.97
C GLU A 103 5.11 6.50 -9.17
N HIS A 104 5.03 6.07 -7.92
CA HIS A 104 3.94 6.44 -7.03
C HIS A 104 4.36 6.40 -5.56
N LEU A 105 3.43 6.84 -4.71
CA LEU A 105 3.45 6.64 -3.26
C LEU A 105 2.33 5.67 -2.89
N ASP A 106 2.60 4.83 -1.90
CA ASP A 106 1.56 4.01 -1.30
C ASP A 106 0.68 4.85 -0.39
N SER A 107 -0.63 4.80 -0.62
CA SER A 107 -1.59 5.67 0.08
C SER A 107 -2.02 5.15 1.45
N ASN A 108 -1.67 3.92 1.81
CA ASN A 108 -2.03 3.22 3.05
C ASN A 108 -1.07 3.56 4.21
N CYS A 109 -1.10 2.80 5.31
CA CYS A 109 -0.16 2.95 6.43
C CYS A 109 1.15 2.22 6.16
N ILE A 110 1.08 0.91 5.94
CA ILE A 110 2.22 0.02 5.75
C ILE A 110 1.90 -0.96 4.63
N THR A 111 2.83 -1.15 3.69
CA THR A 111 2.74 -2.14 2.61
C THR A 111 3.78 -3.22 2.83
N PHE A 112 3.36 -4.48 2.69
CA PHE A 112 4.24 -5.64 2.70
C PHE A 112 4.28 -6.26 1.31
N VAL A 113 5.48 -6.49 0.77
CA VAL A 113 5.68 -7.08 -0.55
C VAL A 113 6.48 -8.36 -0.41
N LEU A 114 5.87 -9.47 -0.78
CA LEU A 114 6.55 -10.73 -1.05
C LEU A 114 6.87 -10.78 -2.55
N GLN A 115 8.13 -10.97 -2.89
CA GLN A 115 8.62 -10.95 -4.27
C GLN A 115 9.09 -12.35 -4.69
N ASP A 116 9.00 -12.67 -5.98
CA ASP A 116 9.76 -13.79 -6.54
C ASP A 116 11.25 -13.42 -6.73
N ASP A 117 12.01 -14.26 -7.42
CA ASP A 117 13.45 -14.09 -7.63
C ASP A 117 13.80 -13.08 -8.75
N VAL A 118 12.82 -12.37 -9.30
CA VAL A 118 13.00 -11.42 -10.40
C VAL A 118 13.09 -9.99 -9.88
N VAL A 119 14.22 -9.34 -10.16
CA VAL A 119 14.44 -7.91 -9.87
C VAL A 119 13.41 -7.02 -10.57
N GLY A 120 13.13 -5.86 -10.00
CA GLY A 120 12.29 -4.85 -10.66
C GLY A 120 11.76 -3.75 -9.73
N LEU A 121 11.64 -4.00 -8.43
CA LEU A 121 11.25 -2.94 -7.50
C LEU A 121 12.40 -1.94 -7.33
N GLU A 122 12.10 -0.65 -7.47
CA GLU A 122 13.04 0.44 -7.23
C GLU A 122 12.41 1.50 -6.32
N VAL A 123 13.21 2.04 -5.40
CA VAL A 123 12.84 3.16 -4.53
C VAL A 123 13.62 4.42 -4.93
N LYS A 124 12.99 5.58 -4.85
CA LYS A 124 13.61 6.87 -5.18
C LYS A 124 14.18 7.50 -3.92
N LYS A 125 15.49 7.74 -3.89
CA LYS A 125 16.20 8.44 -2.82
C LYS A 125 17.19 9.41 -3.44
N ASP A 126 17.23 10.65 -2.95
CA ASP A 126 18.15 11.69 -3.44
C ASP A 126 18.12 11.88 -4.97
N LYS A 127 16.89 11.80 -5.54
CA LYS A 127 16.59 11.85 -6.99
C LYS A 127 17.13 10.66 -7.81
N GLN A 128 17.71 9.66 -7.17
CA GLN A 128 18.21 8.44 -7.79
C GLN A 128 17.27 7.26 -7.53
N TRP A 129 17.18 6.36 -8.51
CA TRP A 129 16.46 5.10 -8.36
C TRP A 129 17.41 4.04 -7.82
N ILE A 130 17.06 3.46 -6.67
CA ILE A 130 17.82 2.42 -5.99
C ILE A 130 17.06 1.09 -6.15
N PRO A 131 17.67 0.06 -6.75
CA PRO A 131 17.04 -1.25 -6.89
C PRO A 131 16.91 -1.94 -5.54
N ILE A 132 15.80 -2.64 -5.35
CA ILE A 132 15.56 -3.51 -4.20
C ILE A 132 15.67 -4.95 -4.69
N PRO A 133 16.85 -5.61 -4.53
CA PRO A 133 17.02 -6.98 -4.97
C PRO A 133 16.19 -7.93 -4.11
N PRO A 134 15.56 -8.97 -4.71
CA PRO A 134 14.86 -9.99 -3.93
C PRO A 134 15.82 -10.72 -2.99
N VAL A 135 15.45 -10.80 -1.71
CA VAL A 135 16.16 -11.60 -0.71
C VAL A 135 15.27 -12.78 -0.30
N LYS A 136 15.78 -14.00 -0.45
CA LYS A 136 15.04 -15.22 -0.14
C LYS A 136 14.60 -15.22 1.34
N GLY A 137 13.31 -15.48 1.57
CA GLY A 137 12.74 -15.53 2.92
C GLY A 137 12.50 -14.15 3.55
N SER A 138 12.55 -13.07 2.77
CA SER A 138 12.31 -11.71 3.24
C SER A 138 10.99 -11.12 2.72
N LEU A 139 10.51 -10.11 3.42
CA LEU A 139 9.45 -9.20 2.96
C LEU A 139 10.05 -7.81 2.81
N VAL A 140 9.65 -7.10 1.75
CA VAL A 140 9.90 -5.65 1.66
C VAL A 140 8.76 -4.93 2.36
N VAL A 141 9.10 -4.01 3.27
CA VAL A 141 8.12 -3.19 4.00
C VAL A 141 8.25 -1.74 3.58
N ASN A 142 7.17 -1.13 3.10
CA ASN A 142 7.12 0.28 2.73
C ASN A 142 6.17 1.06 3.64
N ILE A 143 6.57 2.28 3.99
CA ILE A 143 5.70 3.24 4.69
C ILE A 143 4.84 3.98 3.67
N GLY A 144 3.54 4.09 3.97
CA GLY A 144 2.59 4.82 3.14
C GLY A 144 2.22 6.21 3.71
N VAL A 145 1.50 6.97 2.89
CA VAL A 145 1.15 8.37 3.13
C VAL A 145 0.32 8.54 4.41
N ILE A 146 -0.57 7.60 4.75
CA ILE A 146 -1.38 7.72 5.97
C ILE A 146 -0.50 7.69 7.21
N LEU A 147 0.45 6.75 7.29
CA LEU A 147 1.36 6.67 8.45
C LEU A 147 2.31 7.87 8.51
N GLN A 148 2.72 8.40 7.35
CA GLN A 148 3.47 9.67 7.30
C GLN A 148 2.66 10.83 7.93
N VAL A 149 1.36 10.92 7.66
CA VAL A 149 0.49 11.94 8.28
C VAL A 149 0.34 11.69 9.78
N LEU A 150 -0.02 10.46 10.19
CA LEU A 150 -0.20 10.06 11.59
C LEU A 150 1.05 10.36 12.42
N SER A 151 2.23 10.02 11.89
CA SER A 151 3.51 10.20 12.57
C SER A 151 4.05 11.63 12.52
N ASN A 152 3.29 12.60 12.03
CA ASN A 152 3.72 13.99 11.84
C ASN A 152 5.05 14.09 11.04
N LYS A 153 5.18 13.28 9.98
CA LYS A 153 6.36 13.17 9.13
C LYS A 153 7.63 12.67 9.84
N ARG A 154 7.50 11.88 10.91
CA ARG A 154 8.62 11.14 11.52
C ARG A 154 9.00 9.92 10.66
N PHE A 155 8.01 9.30 10.01
CA PHE A 155 8.23 8.42 8.87
C PHE A 155 7.85 9.13 7.57
N GLU A 156 8.59 8.86 6.50
CA GLU A 156 8.35 9.44 5.17
C GLU A 156 7.98 8.33 4.19
N ALA A 157 6.90 8.54 3.43
CA ALA A 157 6.46 7.61 2.41
C ALA A 157 7.41 7.69 1.21
N ALA A 158 7.99 6.56 0.83
CA ALA A 158 9.00 6.51 -0.21
C ALA A 158 8.37 6.35 -1.61
N ARG A 159 8.79 7.20 -2.55
CA ARG A 159 8.41 7.04 -3.96
C ARG A 159 9.07 5.79 -4.51
N HIS A 160 8.29 4.96 -5.19
CA HIS A 160 8.79 3.71 -5.74
C HIS A 160 8.11 3.37 -7.06
N ARG A 161 8.75 2.50 -7.84
CA ARG A 161 8.26 1.99 -9.13
C ARG A 161 8.64 0.52 -9.30
N VAL A 162 8.05 -0.15 -10.27
CA VAL A 162 8.47 -1.48 -10.69
C VAL A 162 8.89 -1.40 -12.16
N VAL A 163 10.15 -1.67 -12.46
CA VAL A 163 10.67 -1.69 -13.83
C VAL A 163 10.57 -3.09 -14.45
N LYS A 164 10.45 -3.14 -15.78
CA LYS A 164 10.35 -4.38 -16.54
C LYS A 164 11.73 -4.81 -17.05
N HIS A 165 12.03 -6.10 -16.92
CA HIS A 165 13.19 -6.72 -17.56
C HIS A 165 12.74 -7.63 -18.70
N ARG A 166 13.38 -7.51 -19.87
CA ARG A 166 13.03 -8.33 -21.04
C ARG A 166 13.28 -9.81 -20.75
N GLY A 167 12.33 -10.67 -21.12
CA GLY A 167 12.50 -12.13 -21.09
C GLY A 167 12.26 -12.81 -19.74
N ARG A 168 11.92 -12.09 -18.66
CA ARG A 168 11.53 -12.68 -17.37
C ARG A 168 10.21 -12.11 -16.88
N SER A 169 9.31 -12.99 -16.41
CA SER A 169 8.09 -12.56 -15.72
C SER A 169 8.37 -12.43 -14.24
N ARG A 170 7.97 -11.30 -13.65
CA ARG A 170 8.01 -11.03 -12.22
C ARG A 170 6.62 -11.13 -11.64
N ASN A 171 6.51 -11.78 -10.49
CA ASN A 171 5.30 -11.90 -9.70
C ASN A 171 5.58 -11.37 -8.29
N SER A 172 4.58 -10.76 -7.67
CA SER A 172 4.65 -10.39 -6.27
C SER A 172 3.29 -10.52 -5.64
N ILE A 173 3.29 -10.70 -4.32
CA ILE A 173 2.13 -10.60 -3.46
C ILE A 173 2.27 -9.32 -2.62
N VAL A 174 1.28 -8.43 -2.70
CA VAL A 174 1.29 -7.16 -1.98
C VAL A 174 0.12 -7.07 -1.01
N PHE A 175 0.43 -6.93 0.28
CA PHE A 175 -0.55 -6.70 1.35
C PHE A 175 -0.47 -5.24 1.81
N PHE A 176 -1.60 -4.54 1.82
CA PHE A 176 -1.65 -3.16 2.29
C PHE A 176 -2.42 -3.09 3.61
N ASN A 177 -1.76 -2.66 4.68
CA ASN A 177 -2.42 -2.23 5.91
C ASN A 177 -2.71 -0.72 5.82
N GLY A 178 -3.97 -0.32 5.89
CA GLY A 178 -4.39 1.09 5.81
C GLY A 178 -5.66 1.36 6.60
N LEU A 179 -6.22 2.57 6.50
CA LEU A 179 -7.45 2.95 7.21
C LEU A 179 -8.72 2.76 6.36
N GLY A 180 -9.87 2.65 7.04
CA GLY A 180 -11.19 2.70 6.42
C GLY A 180 -11.42 4.00 5.63
N THR A 181 -12.02 3.90 4.44
CA THR A 181 -12.22 5.03 3.52
C THR A 181 -13.06 6.18 4.11
N ASN A 182 -13.96 5.85 5.04
CA ASN A 182 -14.85 6.79 5.72
C ASN A 182 -14.20 7.50 6.93
N LYS A 183 -12.90 7.29 7.16
CA LYS A 183 -12.16 7.91 8.26
C LYS A 183 -11.45 9.19 7.84
N TRP A 184 -11.02 9.93 8.85
CA TRP A 184 -10.16 11.10 8.70
C TRP A 184 -8.78 10.78 9.27
N VAL A 185 -7.73 11.29 8.64
CA VAL A 185 -6.35 11.18 9.12
C VAL A 185 -5.80 12.57 9.43
N GLU A 186 -5.13 12.70 10.57
CA GLU A 186 -4.38 13.88 11.02
C GLU A 186 -3.19 13.41 11.88
N PRO A 187 -2.18 14.28 12.13
CA PRO A 187 -1.10 13.96 13.04
C PRO A 187 -1.60 13.53 14.41
N LEU A 188 -0.99 12.48 14.95
CA LEU A 188 -1.33 12.01 16.29
C LEU A 188 -1.06 13.10 17.33
N PRO A 189 -2.00 13.35 18.25
CA PRO A 189 -1.84 14.30 19.35
C PRO A 189 -0.55 14.14 20.15
N GLU A 190 -0.20 12.88 20.43
CA GLU A 190 0.99 12.46 21.18
C GLU A 190 2.29 12.87 20.49
N LEU A 191 2.24 13.09 19.17
CA LEU A 191 3.38 13.49 18.33
C LEU A 191 3.30 14.96 17.90
N THR A 192 2.38 15.72 18.50
CA THR A 192 2.16 17.15 18.22
C THR A 192 1.82 17.89 19.52
N ARG A 193 0.53 18.19 19.75
CA ARG A 193 0.05 19.09 20.79
C ARG A 193 0.44 18.66 22.20
N GLU A 194 0.54 17.35 22.46
CA GLU A 194 0.86 16.83 23.80
C GLU A 194 2.34 16.98 24.17
N ILE A 195 3.21 17.10 23.17
CA ILE A 195 4.65 17.36 23.34
C ILE A 195 5.04 18.79 22.95
N GLY A 196 4.07 19.66 22.67
CA GLY A 196 4.31 21.05 22.27
C GLY A 196 4.84 21.25 20.84
N GLU A 197 4.81 20.23 19.99
CA GLU A 197 5.23 20.30 18.59
C GLU A 197 4.05 20.71 17.68
N ALA A 198 4.31 21.62 16.73
CA ALA A 198 3.30 22.05 15.76
C ALA A 198 3.01 20.93 14.72
N PRO A 199 1.72 20.72 14.33
CA PRO A 199 1.38 19.77 13.29
C PRO A 199 1.89 20.25 11.92
N LYS A 200 2.63 19.38 11.22
CA LYS A 200 3.08 19.63 9.83
C LYS A 200 1.93 19.53 8.82
N TYR A 201 0.83 18.89 9.20
CA TYR A 201 -0.38 18.75 8.40
C TYR A 201 -1.51 19.55 9.06
N ARG A 202 -1.95 20.64 8.41
CA ARG A 202 -2.85 21.66 9.00
C ARG A 202 -4.33 21.26 9.10
N SER A 203 -4.75 20.21 8.41
CA SER A 203 -6.16 19.81 8.33
C SER A 203 -6.29 18.31 8.32
N ARG A 204 -7.36 17.80 8.95
CA ARG A 204 -7.83 16.42 8.75
C ARG A 204 -8.06 16.15 7.27
N ILE A 205 -7.54 15.01 6.79
CA ILE A 205 -7.68 14.57 5.40
C ILE A 205 -8.61 13.36 5.37
N ARG A 206 -9.60 13.36 4.48
CA ARG A 206 -10.47 12.18 4.29
C ARG A 206 -9.63 11.05 3.70
N VAL A 207 -9.63 9.85 4.30
CA VAL A 207 -8.83 8.70 3.83
C VAL A 207 -9.16 8.35 2.38
N GLN A 208 -10.44 8.40 1.99
CA GLN A 208 -10.86 8.23 0.59
C GLN A 208 -10.16 9.20 -0.38
N ARG A 209 -9.83 10.43 0.04
CA ARG A 209 -9.10 11.40 -0.78
C ARG A 209 -7.64 10.98 -0.97
N VAL A 210 -7.01 10.43 0.06
CA VAL A 210 -5.64 9.88 -0.01
C VAL A 210 -5.57 8.66 -0.93
N TYR A 211 -6.60 7.81 -0.93
CA TYR A 211 -6.68 6.66 -1.85
C TYR A 211 -6.97 7.06 -3.29
N ARG A 212 -7.70 8.16 -3.52
CA ARG A 212 -8.01 8.69 -4.85
C ARG A 212 -6.89 9.53 -5.46
N SER A 213 -5.97 10.08 -4.68
CA SER A 213 -4.85 10.87 -5.20
C SER A 213 -3.76 10.07 -5.92
N LYS A 214 -4.00 8.77 -6.18
CA LYS A 214 -3.19 7.96 -7.10
C LYS A 214 -3.25 8.59 -8.50
N GLY A 215 -2.26 9.42 -8.85
CA GLY A 215 -2.11 9.92 -10.22
C GLY A 215 -1.65 11.37 -10.42
N GLN A 216 -1.35 12.14 -9.37
CA GLN A 216 -0.70 13.45 -9.57
C GLN A 216 0.72 13.46 -8.97
N SER A 217 1.70 13.50 -9.87
CA SER A 217 3.01 14.10 -9.60
C SER A 217 2.80 15.42 -8.87
N SER A 218 3.20 15.48 -7.61
CA SER A 218 3.02 16.67 -6.78
C SER A 218 3.93 17.80 -7.27
N SER A 219 3.44 18.61 -8.20
CA SER A 219 3.84 20.01 -8.37
C SER A 219 2.75 20.90 -7.77
N SER A 220 2.58 20.83 -6.45
CA SER A 220 1.81 21.82 -5.70
C SER A 220 2.18 21.69 -4.22
N GLN A 221 3.20 22.46 -3.83
CA GLN A 221 3.35 22.82 -2.43
C GLN A 221 2.08 23.58 -1.97
N PRO A 222 1.63 23.40 -0.72
CA PRO A 222 0.61 24.27 -0.15
C PRO A 222 1.19 25.69 -0.10
N THR A 223 0.47 26.62 -0.69
CA THR A 223 0.80 28.04 -0.71
C THR A 223 1.08 28.56 0.69
N GLN A 224 2.28 29.11 0.90
CA GLN A 224 2.53 30.02 2.01
C GLN A 224 1.72 31.28 1.74
N SER A 225 0.72 31.56 2.58
CA SER A 225 0.05 32.86 2.57
C SER A 225 1.07 33.94 2.89
N ARG A 226 1.39 34.79 1.90
CA ARG A 226 2.07 36.05 2.13
C ARG A 226 1.26 36.84 3.16
N ARG A 227 1.90 37.21 4.28
CA ARG A 227 1.43 38.32 5.09
C ARG A 227 1.80 39.59 4.32
N SER A 228 0.79 40.36 3.96
CA SER A 228 0.93 41.77 3.64
C SER A 228 0.90 42.53 4.96
N ASP A 229 2.03 43.15 5.29
CA ASP A 229 2.04 44.43 6.00
C ASP A 229 1.64 45.54 5.00
#